data_AF-A0A5J5K4W5-F1
#
_entry.id   AF-A0A5J5K4W5-F1
#
_cell.length_a   1.000
_cell.length_b   1.000
_cell.length_c   1.000
_cell.angle_alpha   90.00
_cell.angle_beta   90.00
_cell.angle_gamma   90.00
#
_symmetry.space_group_name_H-M   'P 1'
#
loop_
_entity.id
_entity.type
_entity.pdbx_description
1 polymer ?
#
loop_
_entity_poly.entity_id
_entity_poly.type
_entity_poly.pdbx_seq_one_letter_code
_entity_poly.pdbx_strand_id
1 'polypeptide(L)'
;MPVVWPAPVRDRHVARRAEHPDLHAMVSEVAGELGVRRPSRVCLAPVAESGGTRLGPRRTELWIGLPYLMGFERAELRAVIAFELVFLEARRSWLLGALWEVWKAGVRMRPAVQREIGAVVRALVTEADRAGCRVSDPRTTANAVLRGVLMSVSFDWFVHRYAADLPAHRYLPLDLYPAWRWKVHKDDLLARLMPRYLELSATESLGLDATSRMAELGVVLDRPPGPAADPIMSTPGPEGEARFARCRLGDVLAGTPAMRRELTFPDVPESVWDEIMKCRHDQVLRAAAELTGREHLTLADLMEIVAAGRGAELVREHREGVCTHPTAGVCVLFPVLHRHLRTKGYRYGQALRQRELIGPGGDRVDVVRLAEAAEQGHPITEILPLRYQSAV
;
A
#
# COMPACT_ATOMS: atom_id res chain seq x y z
N MET A 1 2.66 -2.93 15.46
CA MET A 1 1.54 -2.05 15.08
C MET A 1 0.27 -2.90 15.04
N PRO A 2 -0.87 -2.45 15.58
CA PRO A 2 -2.11 -3.19 15.41
C PRO A 2 -2.37 -3.41 13.91
N VAL A 3 -2.78 -4.62 13.52
CA VAL A 3 -3.33 -4.88 12.19
C VAL A 3 -4.50 -3.92 12.02
N VAL A 4 -4.31 -2.85 11.25
CA VAL A 4 -5.38 -1.91 10.93
C VAL A 4 -6.27 -2.64 9.95
N TRP A 5 -7.27 -3.35 10.47
CA TRP A 5 -8.31 -3.90 9.61
C TRP A 5 -9.06 -2.74 8.94
N PRO A 6 -9.45 -2.86 7.67
CA PRO A 6 -10.09 -1.81 6.89
C PRO A 6 -11.02 -0.89 7.68
N ALA A 7 -10.74 0.40 7.69
CA ALA A 7 -11.69 1.38 8.22
C ALA A 7 -12.98 1.36 7.38
N PRO A 8 -14.16 1.72 7.94
CA PRO A 8 -15.36 1.84 7.14
C PRO A 8 -15.16 2.87 6.02
N VAL A 9 -15.15 2.41 4.77
CA VAL A 9 -15.00 3.28 3.60
C VAL A 9 -16.28 4.11 3.45
N ARG A 10 -16.22 5.44 3.51
CA ARG A 10 -17.41 6.29 3.39
C ARG A 10 -17.85 6.44 1.93
N ASP A 11 -16.89 6.58 1.02
CA ASP A 11 -17.12 6.89 -0.39
C ASP A 11 -17.23 5.65 -1.27
N ARG A 12 -18.28 4.86 -1.03
CA ARG A 12 -18.59 3.64 -1.80
C ARG A 12 -19.55 3.94 -2.95
N HIS A 13 -19.25 3.38 -4.12
CA HIS A 13 -20.12 3.45 -5.28
C HIS A 13 -20.94 2.17 -5.43
N VAL A 14 -22.21 2.26 -5.81
CA VAL A 14 -23.02 1.05 -6.06
C VAL A 14 -22.56 0.39 -7.33
N ALA A 15 -22.08 -0.84 -7.24
CA ALA A 15 -21.94 -1.67 -8.43
C ALA A 15 -23.37 -2.04 -8.86
N ARG A 16 -23.89 -1.43 -9.93
CA ARG A 16 -25.22 -1.80 -10.45
C ARG A 16 -25.08 -3.08 -11.27
N ARG A 17 -26.08 -3.95 -11.17
CA ARG A 17 -26.08 -5.24 -11.90
C ARG A 17 -25.98 -5.10 -13.41
N ALA A 18 -26.58 -4.05 -13.98
CA ALA A 18 -26.49 -3.78 -15.41
C ALA A 18 -25.07 -3.36 -15.86
N GLU A 19 -24.32 -2.70 -14.98
CA GLU A 19 -22.98 -2.17 -15.27
C GLU A 19 -21.87 -3.20 -14.92
N HIS A 20 -22.13 -4.09 -13.94
CA HIS A 20 -21.18 -5.09 -13.45
C HIS A 20 -21.82 -6.50 -13.33
N PRO A 21 -22.34 -7.08 -14.43
CA PRO A 21 -23.06 -8.34 -14.39
C PRO A 21 -22.21 -9.51 -13.85
N ASP A 22 -20.95 -9.61 -14.29
CA ASP A 22 -20.02 -10.67 -13.90
C ASP A 22 -19.73 -10.66 -12.39
N LEU A 23 -19.53 -9.48 -11.80
CA LEU A 23 -19.30 -9.34 -10.37
C LEU A 23 -20.53 -9.81 -9.58
N HIS A 24 -21.73 -9.43 -10.04
CA HIS A 24 -22.97 -9.86 -9.40
C HIS A 24 -23.25 -11.36 -9.56
N ALA A 25 -22.87 -11.95 -10.70
CA ALA A 25 -22.96 -13.39 -10.93
C ALA A 25 -22.04 -14.12 -9.95
N MET A 26 -20.76 -13.73 -9.90
CA MET A 26 -19.78 -14.29 -8.97
C MET A 26 -20.23 -14.21 -7.50
N VAL A 27 -20.72 -13.05 -7.04
CA VAL A 27 -21.24 -12.91 -5.67
C VAL A 27 -22.44 -13.82 -5.41
N SER A 28 -23.30 -14.03 -6.42
CA SER A 28 -24.48 -14.91 -6.27
C SER A 28 -24.10 -16.38 -6.22
N GLU A 29 -23.16 -16.80 -7.08
CA GLU A 29 -22.62 -18.17 -7.11
C GLU A 29 -21.95 -18.51 -5.78
N VAL A 30 -21.02 -17.68 -5.32
CA VAL A 30 -20.29 -17.90 -4.07
C VAL A 30 -21.25 -17.93 -2.87
N ALA A 31 -22.24 -17.04 -2.84
CA ALA A 31 -23.26 -17.07 -1.78
C ALA A 31 -24.08 -18.36 -1.80
N GLY A 32 -24.47 -18.82 -3.00
CA GLY A 32 -25.22 -20.07 -3.19
C GLY A 32 -24.42 -21.30 -2.77
N GLU A 33 -23.15 -21.37 -3.17
CA GLU A 33 -22.22 -22.46 -2.84
C GLU A 33 -21.97 -22.58 -1.33
N LEU A 34 -21.85 -21.45 -0.63
CA LEU A 34 -21.64 -21.40 0.82
C LEU A 34 -22.93 -21.54 1.63
N GLY A 35 -24.10 -21.53 0.99
CA GLY A 35 -25.40 -21.52 1.68
C GLY A 35 -25.64 -20.27 2.53
N VAL A 36 -24.95 -19.17 2.23
CA VAL A 36 -25.07 -17.90 2.97
C VAL A 36 -25.96 -16.91 2.24
N ARG A 37 -26.50 -15.95 2.97
CA ARG A 37 -27.39 -14.96 2.37
C ARG A 37 -26.59 -13.95 1.54
N ARG A 38 -26.94 -13.85 0.26
CA ARG A 38 -26.41 -12.82 -0.65
C ARG A 38 -26.60 -11.40 -0.06
N PRO A 39 -25.59 -10.52 -0.14
CA PRO A 39 -25.69 -9.16 0.34
C PRO A 39 -26.76 -8.37 -0.42
N SER A 40 -27.43 -7.47 0.27
CA SER A 40 -28.47 -6.61 -0.31
C SER A 40 -27.90 -5.59 -1.29
N ARG A 41 -26.62 -5.26 -1.17
CA ARG A 41 -25.92 -4.31 -2.03
C ARG A 41 -24.47 -4.76 -2.24
N VAL A 42 -23.99 -4.57 -3.47
CA VAL A 42 -22.58 -4.74 -3.84
C VAL A 42 -22.05 -3.36 -4.21
N CYS A 43 -20.89 -3.01 -3.66
CA CYS A 43 -20.28 -1.69 -3.83
C CYS A 43 -18.83 -1.81 -4.30
N LEU A 44 -18.39 -0.78 -5.01
CA LEU A 44 -17.00 -0.52 -5.36
C LEU A 44 -16.41 0.49 -4.37
N ALA A 45 -15.19 0.27 -3.93
CA ALA A 45 -14.48 1.15 -3.01
C ALA A 45 -13.17 1.68 -3.64
N PRO A 46 -12.77 2.94 -3.35
CA PRO A 46 -11.55 3.54 -3.91
C PRO A 46 -10.26 3.12 -3.18
N VAL A 47 -10.24 1.95 -2.55
CA VAL A 47 -9.12 1.45 -1.71
C VAL A 47 -8.79 0.02 -2.08
N ALA A 48 -7.58 -0.46 -1.77
CA ALA A 48 -7.13 -1.83 -2.06
C ALA A 48 -7.53 -2.82 -0.96
N GLU A 49 -8.82 -2.88 -0.65
CA GLU A 49 -9.37 -3.69 0.46
C GLU A 49 -10.75 -4.25 0.11
N SER A 50 -11.26 -5.17 0.92
CA SER A 50 -12.64 -5.63 0.87
C SER A 50 -13.29 -5.57 2.24
N GLY A 51 -14.63 -5.62 2.27
CA GLY A 51 -15.33 -5.70 3.54
C GLY A 51 -16.84 -5.87 3.42
N GLY A 52 -17.42 -6.33 4.53
CA GLY A 52 -18.86 -6.31 4.76
C GLY A 52 -19.31 -5.19 5.69
N THR A 53 -20.48 -4.59 5.43
CA THR A 53 -21.15 -3.63 6.32
C THR A 53 -22.60 -4.03 6.57
N ARG A 54 -23.03 -4.00 7.83
CA ARG A 54 -24.45 -4.10 8.20
C ARG A 54 -25.11 -2.75 8.01
N LEU A 55 -26.13 -2.69 7.15
CA LEU A 55 -26.98 -1.50 6.95
C LEU A 55 -28.24 -1.54 7.83
N GLY A 56 -28.55 -2.70 8.41
CA GLY A 56 -29.69 -2.93 9.29
C GLY A 56 -29.78 -4.40 9.71
N PRO A 57 -30.87 -4.83 10.36
CA PRO A 57 -31.01 -6.21 10.85
C PRO A 57 -30.99 -7.27 9.74
N ARG A 58 -31.51 -6.93 8.55
CA ARG A 58 -31.63 -7.85 7.40
C ARG A 58 -30.89 -7.37 6.16
N ARG A 59 -30.23 -6.22 6.24
CA ARG A 59 -29.60 -5.56 5.09
C ARG A 59 -28.10 -5.51 5.30
N THR A 60 -27.38 -6.06 4.34
CA THR A 60 -25.93 -6.09 4.33
C THR A 60 -25.40 -5.57 3.01
N GLU A 61 -24.21 -4.99 3.06
CA GLU A 61 -23.48 -4.49 1.91
C GLU A 61 -22.13 -5.19 1.87
N LEU A 62 -21.77 -5.73 0.71
CA LEU A 62 -20.42 -6.16 0.38
C LEU A 62 -19.78 -5.04 -0.43
N TRP A 63 -18.58 -4.61 -0.05
CA TRP A 63 -17.80 -3.68 -0.84
C TRP A 63 -16.45 -4.30 -1.19
N ILE A 64 -16.01 -4.03 -2.43
CA ILE A 64 -14.75 -4.55 -2.97
C ILE A 64 -13.98 -3.38 -3.54
N GLY A 65 -12.72 -3.31 -3.16
CA GLY A 65 -11.76 -2.33 -3.64
C GLY A 65 -11.51 -2.44 -5.13
N LEU A 66 -11.44 -1.29 -5.82
CA LEU A 66 -11.07 -1.24 -7.22
C LEU A 66 -9.75 -1.97 -7.51
N PRO A 67 -8.66 -1.76 -6.74
CA PRO A 67 -7.44 -2.52 -6.89
C PRO A 67 -7.68 -4.03 -6.94
N TYR A 68 -8.51 -4.60 -6.05
CA TYR A 68 -8.79 -6.04 -6.05
C TYR A 68 -9.46 -6.49 -7.35
N LEU A 69 -10.43 -5.73 -7.85
CA LEU A 69 -11.09 -6.05 -9.12
C LEU A 69 -10.15 -6.00 -10.33
N MET A 70 -9.07 -5.20 -10.25
CA MET A 70 -8.11 -5.04 -11.34
C MET A 70 -6.86 -5.92 -11.23
N GLY A 71 -6.59 -6.46 -10.05
CA GLY A 71 -5.32 -7.13 -9.76
C GLY A 71 -5.42 -8.56 -9.26
N PHE A 72 -6.61 -9.05 -8.91
CA PHE A 72 -6.86 -10.44 -8.55
C PHE A 72 -7.29 -11.23 -9.77
N GLU A 73 -6.85 -12.49 -9.83
CA GLU A 73 -7.48 -13.49 -10.68
C GLU A 73 -8.92 -13.74 -10.23
N ARG A 74 -9.80 -14.16 -11.14
CA ARG A 74 -11.19 -14.50 -10.79
C ARG A 74 -11.30 -15.50 -9.63
N ALA A 75 -10.44 -16.52 -9.59
CA ALA A 75 -10.44 -17.50 -8.51
C ALA A 75 -9.99 -16.90 -7.16
N GLU A 76 -8.97 -16.04 -7.16
CA GLU A 76 -8.54 -15.33 -5.96
C GLU A 76 -9.67 -14.39 -5.47
N LEU A 77 -10.35 -13.68 -6.37
CA LEU A 77 -11.47 -12.80 -6.02
C LEU A 77 -12.67 -13.59 -5.47
N ARG A 78 -12.96 -14.79 -6.01
CA ARG A 78 -13.96 -15.70 -5.43
C ARG A 78 -13.62 -16.07 -3.99
N ALA A 79 -12.35 -16.37 -3.69
CA ALA A 79 -11.91 -16.66 -2.33
C ALA A 79 -12.10 -15.46 -1.40
N VAL A 80 -11.78 -14.24 -1.85
CA VAL A 80 -12.04 -13.00 -1.08
C VAL A 80 -13.53 -12.79 -0.83
N ILE A 81 -14.38 -12.96 -1.84
CA ILE A 81 -15.83 -12.83 -1.68
C ILE A 81 -16.34 -13.89 -0.69
N ALA A 82 -15.88 -15.13 -0.77
CA ALA A 82 -16.25 -16.21 0.14
C ALA A 82 -15.89 -15.85 1.60
N PHE A 83 -14.67 -15.37 1.82
CA PHE A 83 -14.21 -14.87 3.11
C PHE A 83 -15.15 -13.78 3.64
N GLU A 84 -15.40 -12.73 2.85
CA GLU A 84 -16.19 -11.59 3.28
C GLU A 84 -17.66 -11.96 3.57
N LEU A 85 -18.24 -12.87 2.80
CA LEU A 85 -19.62 -13.30 3.00
C LEU A 85 -19.79 -14.09 4.30
N VAL A 86 -18.89 -15.04 4.59
CA VAL A 86 -18.93 -15.80 5.85
C VAL A 86 -18.62 -14.90 7.04
N PHE A 87 -17.63 -14.01 6.90
CA PHE A 87 -17.28 -13.06 7.95
C PHE A 87 -18.44 -12.10 8.26
N LEU A 88 -19.14 -11.62 7.22
CA LEU A 88 -20.32 -10.77 7.36
C LEU A 88 -21.52 -11.50 7.96
N GLU A 89 -21.70 -12.79 7.65
CA GLU A 89 -22.74 -13.64 8.25
C GLU A 89 -22.47 -13.84 9.75
N ALA A 90 -21.23 -14.16 10.14
CA ALA A 90 -20.86 -14.31 11.54
C ALA A 90 -21.07 -13.02 12.35
N ARG A 91 -20.75 -11.87 11.75
CA ARG A 91 -20.98 -10.53 12.34
C ARG A 91 -22.46 -10.11 12.39
N ARG A 92 -23.41 -10.97 12.00
CA ARG A 92 -24.84 -10.77 12.32
C ARG A 92 -25.12 -11.01 13.80
N SER A 93 -24.37 -11.90 14.43
CA SER A 93 -24.37 -12.01 15.89
C SER A 93 -23.90 -10.69 16.50
N TRP A 94 -24.73 -10.07 17.34
CA TRP A 94 -24.38 -8.82 18.00
C TRP A 94 -23.10 -8.97 18.84
N LEU A 95 -22.95 -10.09 19.55
CA LEU A 95 -21.78 -10.36 20.36
C LEU A 95 -20.51 -10.43 19.51
N LEU A 96 -20.51 -11.24 18.44
CA LEU A 96 -19.34 -11.38 17.57
C LEU A 96 -19.01 -10.06 16.85
N GLY A 97 -20.03 -9.30 16.45
CA GLY A 97 -19.86 -7.96 15.92
C GLY A 97 -19.21 -7.01 16.92
N ALA A 98 -19.65 -7.00 18.18
CA ALA A 98 -19.10 -6.15 19.23
C ALA A 98 -17.65 -6.52 19.59
N LEU A 99 -17.37 -7.82 19.77
CA LEU A 99 -16.02 -8.32 20.03
C LEU A 99 -15.04 -7.94 18.92
N TRP A 100 -15.50 -8.06 17.66
CA TRP A 100 -14.75 -7.62 16.51
C TRP A 100 -14.43 -6.11 16.52
N GLU A 101 -15.43 -5.25 16.78
CA GLU A 101 -15.18 -3.80 16.85
C GLU A 101 -14.25 -3.42 18.00
N VAL A 102 -14.37 -4.08 19.17
CA VAL A 102 -13.47 -3.88 20.32
C VAL A 102 -12.04 -4.28 19.98
N TRP A 103 -11.85 -5.43 19.34
CA TRP A 103 -10.55 -5.91 18.88
C TRP A 103 -9.92 -4.94 17.89
N LYS A 104 -10.70 -4.55 16.86
CA LYS A 104 -10.26 -3.63 15.80
C LYS A 104 -9.89 -2.26 16.33
N ALA A 105 -10.67 -1.73 17.27
CA ALA A 105 -10.42 -0.41 17.86
C ALA A 105 -9.17 -0.38 18.76
N GLY A 106 -8.55 -1.53 19.04
CA GLY A 106 -7.35 -1.62 19.87
C GLY A 106 -7.60 -1.09 21.28
N VAL A 107 -8.83 -1.23 21.79
CA VAL A 107 -9.20 -0.74 23.12
C VAL A 107 -8.26 -1.34 24.15
N ARG A 108 -7.75 -0.52 25.08
CA ARG A 108 -6.88 -1.02 26.14
C ARG A 108 -7.70 -1.89 27.10
N MET A 109 -7.34 -3.16 27.20
CA MET A 109 -8.02 -4.15 28.05
C MET A 109 -7.02 -4.88 28.93
N ARG A 110 -7.52 -5.64 29.91
CA ARG A 110 -6.67 -6.59 30.66
C ARG A 110 -6.11 -7.63 29.69
N PRO A 111 -4.83 -8.07 29.83
CA PRO A 111 -4.22 -9.03 28.91
C PRO A 111 -5.00 -10.33 28.72
N ALA A 112 -5.64 -10.84 29.78
CA ALA A 112 -6.47 -12.05 29.69
C ALA A 112 -7.68 -11.86 28.76
N VAL A 113 -8.41 -10.75 28.91
CA VAL A 113 -9.55 -10.39 28.06
C VAL A 113 -9.10 -10.19 26.61
N GLN A 114 -7.98 -9.51 26.41
CA GLN A 114 -7.41 -9.33 25.08
C GLN A 114 -7.11 -10.68 24.41
N ARG A 115 -6.53 -11.65 25.14
CA ARG A 115 -6.28 -13.01 24.60
C ARG A 115 -7.57 -13.74 24.22
N GLU A 116 -8.60 -13.68 25.05
CA GLU A 116 -9.89 -14.32 24.76
C GLU A 116 -10.57 -13.73 23.52
N ILE A 117 -10.63 -12.39 23.44
CA ILE A 117 -11.19 -11.72 22.26
C ILE A 117 -10.35 -12.05 21.02
N GLY A 118 -9.02 -12.04 21.13
CA GLY A 118 -8.12 -12.41 20.04
C GLY A 118 -8.32 -13.83 19.55
N ALA A 119 -8.57 -14.79 20.46
CA ALA A 119 -8.86 -16.18 20.09
C ALA A 119 -10.20 -16.29 19.34
N VAL A 120 -11.25 -15.58 19.78
CA VAL A 120 -12.54 -15.53 19.08
C VAL A 120 -12.38 -14.93 17.69
N VAL A 121 -11.69 -13.79 17.57
CA VAL A 121 -11.44 -13.14 16.27
C VAL A 121 -10.63 -14.05 15.35
N ARG A 122 -9.58 -14.70 15.85
CA ARG A 122 -8.81 -15.68 15.08
C ARG A 122 -9.69 -16.80 14.56
N ALA A 123 -10.54 -17.38 15.40
CA ALA A 123 -11.47 -18.43 14.97
C ALA A 123 -12.43 -17.95 13.87
N LEU A 124 -12.93 -16.71 13.95
CA LEU A 124 -13.76 -16.13 12.89
C LEU A 124 -13.01 -15.95 11.57
N VAL A 125 -11.77 -15.47 11.63
CA VAL A 125 -10.91 -15.30 10.43
C VAL A 125 -10.57 -16.66 9.82
N THR A 126 -10.17 -17.64 10.63
CA THR A 126 -9.88 -19.00 10.17
C THR A 126 -11.09 -19.65 9.50
N GLU A 127 -12.30 -19.48 10.06
CA GLU A 127 -13.51 -20.01 9.44
C GLU A 127 -13.84 -19.33 8.10
N ALA A 128 -13.63 -18.01 8.01
CA ALA A 128 -13.78 -17.29 6.76
C ALA A 128 -12.72 -17.70 5.72
N ASP A 129 -11.47 -17.95 6.13
CA ASP A 129 -10.41 -18.48 5.25
C ASP A 129 -10.74 -19.88 4.74
N ARG A 130 -11.30 -20.76 5.59
CA ARG A 130 -11.80 -22.08 5.16
C ARG A 130 -12.92 -21.97 4.13
N ALA A 131 -13.76 -20.94 4.21
CA ALA A 131 -14.76 -20.67 3.18
C ALA A 131 -14.12 -20.29 1.84
N GLY A 132 -13.06 -19.47 1.87
CA GLY A 132 -12.21 -19.21 0.70
C GLY A 132 -11.69 -20.51 0.09
N CYS A 133 -11.11 -21.39 0.91
CA CYS A 133 -10.57 -22.68 0.47
C CYS A 133 -11.62 -23.60 -0.14
N ARG A 134 -12.85 -23.61 0.39
CA ARG A 134 -13.94 -24.43 -0.17
C ARG A 134 -14.29 -24.01 -1.59
N VAL A 135 -14.27 -22.70 -1.87
CA VAL A 135 -14.70 -22.14 -3.16
C VAL A 135 -13.58 -22.10 -4.20
N SER A 136 -12.32 -22.02 -3.77
CA SER A 136 -11.19 -21.75 -4.68
C SER A 136 -9.91 -22.53 -4.39
N ASP A 137 -9.86 -23.46 -3.45
CA ASP A 137 -8.67 -24.18 -2.96
C ASP A 137 -7.73 -23.40 -1.99
N PRO A 138 -6.93 -24.10 -1.14
CA PRO A 138 -6.05 -23.46 -0.16
C PRO A 138 -4.92 -22.61 -0.75
N ARG A 139 -4.33 -23.02 -1.87
CA ARG A 139 -3.21 -22.29 -2.49
C ARG A 139 -3.70 -20.99 -3.11
N THR A 140 -4.84 -21.04 -3.80
CA THR A 140 -5.49 -19.83 -4.34
C THR A 140 -5.93 -18.89 -3.23
N THR A 141 -6.45 -19.41 -2.11
CA THR A 141 -6.81 -18.60 -0.94
C THR A 141 -5.59 -17.95 -0.30
N ALA A 142 -4.48 -18.69 -0.13
CA ALA A 142 -3.22 -18.13 0.34
C ALA A 142 -2.67 -17.05 -0.59
N ASN A 143 -2.71 -17.27 -1.91
CA ASN A 143 -2.36 -16.27 -2.92
C ASN A 143 -3.23 -15.01 -2.77
N ALA A 144 -4.55 -15.17 -2.62
CA ALA A 144 -5.49 -14.07 -2.43
C ALA A 144 -5.17 -13.25 -1.17
N VAL A 145 -4.84 -13.91 -0.05
CA VAL A 145 -4.45 -13.26 1.20
C VAL A 145 -3.16 -12.47 1.03
N LEU A 146 -2.10 -13.08 0.50
CA LEU A 146 -0.81 -12.40 0.28
C LEU A 146 -0.96 -11.24 -0.70
N ARG A 147 -1.59 -11.50 -1.85
CA ARG A 147 -1.85 -10.49 -2.89
C ARG A 147 -2.64 -9.31 -2.32
N GLY A 148 -3.69 -9.58 -1.54
CA GLY A 148 -4.54 -8.56 -0.95
C GLY A 148 -3.78 -7.60 -0.03
N VAL A 149 -2.90 -8.14 0.81
CA VAL A 149 -2.05 -7.32 1.69
C VAL A 149 -1.00 -6.55 0.90
N LEU A 150 -0.30 -7.20 -0.04
CA LEU A 150 0.69 -6.51 -0.88
C LEU A 150 0.03 -5.41 -1.72
N MET A 151 -1.17 -5.62 -2.24
CA MET A 151 -1.92 -4.60 -2.99
C MET A 151 -2.35 -3.45 -2.10
N SER A 152 -2.88 -3.72 -0.89
CA SER A 152 -3.21 -2.69 0.10
C SER A 152 -2.02 -1.78 0.39
N VAL A 153 -0.90 -2.40 0.83
CA VAL A 153 0.35 -1.71 1.14
C VAL A 153 0.88 -0.95 -0.07
N SER A 154 0.88 -1.56 -1.26
CA SER A 154 1.41 -0.94 -2.47
C SER A 154 0.59 0.26 -2.94
N PHE A 155 -0.74 0.19 -2.82
CA PHE A 155 -1.64 1.26 -3.26
C PHE A 155 -1.55 2.43 -2.29
N ASP A 156 -1.52 2.17 -0.99
CA ASP A 156 -1.33 3.20 0.01
C ASP A 156 0.04 3.87 -0.12
N TRP A 157 1.11 3.09 -0.27
CA TRP A 157 2.43 3.63 -0.57
C TRP A 157 2.42 4.49 -1.82
N PHE A 158 1.77 4.04 -2.90
CA PHE A 158 1.69 4.79 -4.15
C PHE A 158 0.95 6.13 -3.98
N VAL A 159 -0.21 6.11 -3.34
CA VAL A 159 -1.02 7.32 -3.08
C VAL A 159 -0.20 8.32 -2.27
N HIS A 160 0.41 7.91 -1.17
CA HIS A 160 1.24 8.81 -0.36
C HIS A 160 2.47 9.32 -1.11
N ARG A 161 3.12 8.45 -1.89
CA ARG A 161 4.37 8.79 -2.58
C ARG A 161 4.16 9.74 -3.75
N TYR A 162 3.10 9.55 -4.53
CA TYR A 162 2.91 10.19 -5.83
C TYR A 162 1.68 11.10 -5.90
N ALA A 163 0.60 10.80 -5.18
CA ALA A 163 -0.69 11.48 -5.36
C ALA A 163 -1.03 12.48 -4.25
N ALA A 164 -0.66 12.20 -3.00
CA ALA A 164 -1.08 12.96 -1.83
C ALA A 164 -0.58 14.41 -1.81
N ASP A 165 0.59 14.68 -2.39
CA ASP A 165 1.15 16.04 -2.42
C ASP A 165 0.60 16.87 -3.60
N LEU A 166 0.08 16.23 -4.67
CA LEU A 166 -0.35 16.93 -5.90
C LEU A 166 -1.43 18.01 -5.67
N PRO A 167 -2.44 17.81 -4.80
CA PRO A 167 -3.42 18.85 -4.52
C PRO A 167 -2.83 20.14 -3.93
N ALA A 168 -1.74 20.06 -3.15
CA ALA A 168 -1.06 21.24 -2.63
C ALA A 168 -0.41 22.07 -3.75
N HIS A 169 -0.02 21.41 -4.85
CA HIS A 169 0.49 22.03 -6.07
C HIS A 169 -0.61 22.31 -7.11
N ARG A 170 -1.90 22.26 -6.71
CA ARG A 170 -3.08 22.52 -7.56
C ARG A 170 -3.29 21.51 -8.70
N TYR A 171 -2.88 20.26 -8.51
CA TYR A 171 -3.10 19.18 -9.48
C TYR A 171 -3.97 18.05 -8.92
N LEU A 172 -4.71 17.39 -9.80
CA LEU A 172 -5.48 16.18 -9.49
C LEU A 172 -5.18 15.11 -10.58
N PRO A 173 -4.66 13.93 -10.20
CA PRO A 173 -4.39 12.87 -11.16
C PRO A 173 -5.69 12.21 -11.64
N LEU A 174 -5.84 12.08 -12.96
CA LEU A 174 -6.94 11.39 -13.65
C LEU A 174 -6.62 9.94 -14.03
N ASP A 175 -5.45 9.45 -13.67
CA ASP A 175 -4.96 8.10 -13.98
C ASP A 175 -4.36 7.42 -12.74
N LEU A 176 -4.93 7.68 -11.55
CA LEU A 176 -4.49 7.13 -10.27
C LEU A 176 -4.33 5.61 -10.29
N TYR A 177 -5.36 4.87 -10.70
CA TYR A 177 -5.33 3.42 -10.72
C TYR A 177 -4.48 2.87 -11.88
N PRO A 178 -4.57 3.38 -13.13
CA PRO A 178 -3.64 3.02 -14.20
C PRO A 178 -2.16 3.23 -13.84
N ALA A 179 -1.82 4.36 -13.21
CA ALA A 179 -0.46 4.68 -12.79
C ALA A 179 0.04 3.76 -11.66
N TRP A 180 -0.80 3.44 -10.68
CA TRP A 180 -0.49 2.42 -9.69
C TRP A 180 -0.29 1.04 -10.32
N ARG A 181 -1.14 0.63 -11.27
CA ARG A 181 -0.96 -0.64 -12.00
C ARG A 181 0.33 -0.65 -12.81
N TRP A 182 0.70 0.48 -13.41
CA TRP A 182 2.01 0.62 -14.06
C TRP A 182 3.13 0.35 -13.07
N LYS A 183 3.06 0.88 -11.85
CA LYS A 183 4.02 0.58 -10.79
C LYS A 183 4.07 -0.91 -10.43
N VAL A 184 2.91 -1.55 -10.28
CA VAL A 184 2.83 -2.98 -9.98
C VAL A 184 3.44 -3.82 -11.11
N HIS A 185 3.13 -3.54 -12.37
CA HIS A 185 3.46 -4.43 -13.48
C HIS A 185 4.78 -4.08 -14.20
N LYS A 186 5.17 -2.80 -14.25
CA LYS A 186 6.36 -2.31 -14.98
C LYS A 186 7.49 -1.88 -14.05
N ASP A 187 7.20 -1.68 -12.77
CA ASP A 187 8.17 -1.24 -11.76
C ASP A 187 8.35 -2.25 -10.61
N ASP A 188 7.79 -3.44 -10.80
CA ASP A 188 7.83 -4.61 -9.92
C ASP A 188 7.60 -4.27 -8.44
N LEU A 189 6.62 -3.40 -8.21
CA LEU A 189 6.39 -2.82 -6.88
C LEU A 189 6.11 -3.89 -5.81
N LEU A 190 5.39 -4.97 -6.15
CA LEU A 190 5.06 -6.01 -5.18
C LEU A 190 6.30 -6.84 -4.78
N ALA A 191 7.20 -7.15 -5.73
CA ALA A 191 8.44 -7.85 -5.41
C ALA A 191 9.36 -7.02 -4.53
N ARG A 192 9.37 -5.69 -4.70
CA ARG A 192 10.14 -4.78 -3.84
C ARG A 192 9.54 -4.62 -2.43
N LEU A 193 8.22 -4.75 -2.30
CA LEU A 193 7.53 -4.67 -1.00
C LEU A 193 7.62 -5.96 -0.20
N MET A 194 7.59 -7.11 -0.86
CA MET A 194 7.44 -8.41 -0.20
C MET A 194 8.54 -8.71 0.84
N PRO A 195 9.84 -8.50 0.59
CA PRO A 195 10.87 -8.76 1.60
C PRO A 195 10.64 -7.96 2.88
N ARG A 196 10.34 -6.66 2.74
CA ARG A 196 10.07 -5.79 3.89
C ARG A 196 8.78 -6.17 4.61
N TYR A 197 7.76 -6.58 3.86
CA TYR A 197 6.52 -7.08 4.44
C TYR A 197 6.73 -8.34 5.28
N LEU A 198 7.49 -9.31 4.76
CA LEU A 198 7.80 -10.57 5.46
C LEU A 198 8.65 -10.32 6.71
N GLU A 199 9.66 -9.44 6.61
CA GLU A 199 10.49 -9.04 7.75
C GLU A 199 9.63 -8.43 8.87
N LEU A 200 8.77 -7.47 8.54
CA LEU A 200 7.89 -6.82 9.53
C LEU A 200 6.88 -7.80 10.12
N SER A 201 6.38 -8.75 9.33
CA SER A 201 5.47 -9.80 9.80
C SER A 201 6.17 -10.73 10.80
N ALA A 202 7.43 -11.10 10.55
CA ALA A 202 8.21 -11.96 11.45
C ALA A 202 8.49 -11.33 12.83
N THR A 203 8.46 -10.00 12.94
CA THR A 203 8.67 -9.28 14.20
C THR A 203 7.41 -9.12 15.07
N GLU A 204 6.26 -9.61 14.59
CA GLU A 204 4.91 -9.68 15.19
C GLU A 204 4.44 -8.56 16.14
N SER A 205 3.26 -7.99 15.86
CA SER A 205 2.49 -7.34 16.94
C SER A 205 1.02 -7.71 17.06
N LEU A 206 0.41 -8.49 16.16
CA LEU A 206 -0.89 -9.14 16.35
C LEU A 206 -1.00 -10.25 15.28
N GLY A 207 -1.00 -11.54 15.66
CA GLY A 207 -0.91 -12.70 14.76
C GLY A 207 -2.11 -12.95 13.84
N LEU A 208 -2.58 -11.94 13.11
CA LEU A 208 -3.60 -11.99 12.04
C LEU A 208 -3.04 -11.41 10.72
N ASP A 209 -1.72 -11.35 10.58
CA ASP A 209 -1.09 -10.96 9.32
C ASP A 209 -1.22 -12.06 8.24
N ALA A 210 -0.86 -11.74 7.00
CA ALA A 210 -0.95 -12.69 5.90
C ALA A 210 -0.09 -13.93 6.15
N THR A 211 1.08 -13.77 6.77
CA THR A 211 2.02 -14.87 7.07
C THR A 211 1.37 -15.89 8.00
N SER A 212 0.75 -15.42 9.08
CA SER A 212 0.02 -16.25 10.04
C SER A 212 -1.16 -16.96 9.36
N ARG A 213 -1.95 -16.24 8.55
CA ARG A 213 -3.09 -16.82 7.83
C ARG A 213 -2.65 -17.86 6.80
N MET A 214 -1.59 -17.60 6.04
CA MET A 214 -1.03 -18.58 5.09
C MET A 214 -0.51 -19.83 5.82
N ALA A 215 0.13 -19.68 6.97
CA ALA A 215 0.58 -20.80 7.80
C ALA A 215 -0.60 -21.67 8.28
N GLU A 216 -1.70 -21.06 8.72
CA GLU A 216 -2.95 -21.77 9.08
C GLU A 216 -3.57 -22.52 7.89
N LEU A 217 -3.31 -22.06 6.66
CA LEU A 217 -3.72 -22.74 5.42
C LEU A 217 -2.74 -23.85 4.99
N GLY A 218 -1.61 -24.01 5.67
CA GLY A 218 -0.56 -24.96 5.31
C GLY A 218 0.19 -24.61 4.03
N VAL A 219 0.20 -23.33 3.64
CA VAL A 219 0.82 -22.83 2.41
C VAL A 219 1.93 -21.85 2.74
N VAL A 220 3.06 -21.97 2.06
CA VAL A 220 4.15 -20.99 2.09
C VAL A 220 4.34 -20.43 0.69
N LEU A 221 4.38 -19.11 0.57
CA LEU A 221 4.64 -18.39 -0.66
C LEU A 221 5.92 -17.56 -0.48
N ASP A 222 6.92 -17.85 -1.29
CA ASP A 222 8.26 -17.23 -1.28
C ASP A 222 8.40 -16.11 -2.32
N ARG A 223 7.40 -15.95 -3.20
CA ARG A 223 7.38 -14.96 -4.27
C ARG A 223 6.05 -14.20 -4.29
N PRO A 224 6.06 -12.93 -4.73
CA PRO A 224 4.82 -12.19 -4.88
C PRO A 224 3.99 -12.82 -6.01
N PRO A 225 2.66 -12.85 -5.88
CA PRO A 225 1.80 -13.26 -6.97
C PRO A 225 2.02 -12.37 -8.22
N GLY A 226 2.13 -13.00 -9.39
CA GLY A 226 2.30 -12.27 -10.66
C GLY A 226 1.07 -11.45 -11.05
N PRO A 227 1.15 -10.58 -12.07
CA PRO A 227 -0.02 -9.88 -12.60
C PRO A 227 -1.17 -10.83 -12.93
N ALA A 228 -2.41 -10.46 -12.58
CA ALA A 228 -3.58 -11.27 -12.94
C ALA A 228 -3.75 -11.33 -14.45
N ALA A 229 -3.94 -12.54 -14.98
CA ALA A 229 -4.19 -12.81 -16.39
C ALA A 229 -5.65 -12.54 -16.78
N ASP A 230 -6.61 -12.86 -15.90
CA ASP A 230 -8.05 -12.63 -16.11
C ASP A 230 -8.68 -11.88 -14.92
N PRO A 231 -8.42 -10.56 -14.76
CA PRO A 231 -9.10 -9.76 -13.75
C PRO A 231 -10.54 -9.46 -14.16
N ILE A 232 -11.45 -9.35 -13.19
CA ILE A 232 -12.86 -9.05 -13.46
C ILE A 232 -13.09 -7.64 -14.03
N MET A 233 -12.13 -6.74 -13.82
CA MET A 233 -12.15 -5.38 -14.34
C MET A 233 -10.77 -5.00 -14.86
N SER A 234 -10.66 -4.52 -16.10
CA SER A 234 -9.37 -3.99 -16.58
C SER A 234 -9.09 -2.61 -15.98
N THR A 235 -9.91 -1.61 -16.29
CA THR A 235 -9.80 -0.26 -15.70
C THR A 235 -11.21 0.33 -15.59
N PRO A 236 -11.48 1.20 -14.59
CA PRO A 236 -12.67 2.03 -14.65
C PRO A 236 -12.61 2.95 -15.88
N GLY A 237 -13.77 3.32 -16.43
CA GLY A 237 -13.83 4.37 -17.46
C GLY A 237 -13.38 5.73 -16.90
N PRO A 238 -13.05 6.73 -17.77
CA PRO A 238 -12.46 8.00 -17.33
C PRO A 238 -13.25 8.74 -16.25
N GLU A 239 -14.58 8.76 -16.35
CA GLU A 239 -15.44 9.39 -15.33
C GLU A 239 -15.40 8.63 -13.99
N GLY A 240 -15.37 7.29 -14.06
CA GLY A 240 -15.23 6.43 -12.90
C GLY A 240 -13.89 6.65 -12.21
N GLU A 241 -12.80 6.63 -12.98
CA GLU A 241 -11.44 6.90 -12.54
C GLU A 241 -11.35 8.24 -11.78
N ALA A 242 -11.79 9.34 -12.41
CA ALA A 242 -11.77 10.67 -11.81
C ALA A 242 -12.59 10.73 -10.52
N ARG A 243 -13.78 10.10 -10.50
CA ARG A 243 -14.62 10.02 -9.30
C ARG A 243 -13.92 9.28 -8.17
N PHE A 244 -13.39 8.08 -8.42
CA PHE A 244 -12.73 7.28 -7.40
C PHE A 244 -11.40 7.89 -6.94
N ALA A 245 -10.67 8.59 -7.81
CA ALA A 245 -9.48 9.35 -7.43
C ALA A 245 -9.83 10.51 -6.48
N ARG A 246 -10.89 11.28 -6.77
CA ARG A 246 -11.38 12.33 -5.86
C ARG A 246 -11.84 11.77 -4.53
N CYS A 247 -12.54 10.63 -4.53
CA CYS A 247 -12.91 9.95 -3.29
C CYS A 247 -11.68 9.50 -2.49
N ARG A 248 -10.67 8.89 -3.13
CA ARG A 248 -9.45 8.44 -2.44
C ARG A 248 -8.67 9.61 -1.84
N LEU A 249 -8.63 10.74 -2.54
CA LEU A 249 -7.89 11.93 -2.13
C LEU A 249 -8.76 12.90 -1.31
N GLY A 250 -9.99 12.54 -0.94
CA GLY A 250 -10.98 13.44 -0.35
C GLY A 250 -10.47 14.24 0.85
N ASP A 251 -9.79 13.57 1.78
CA ASP A 251 -9.24 14.22 2.99
C ASP A 251 -8.17 15.27 2.64
N VAL A 252 -7.30 14.97 1.68
CA VAL A 252 -6.28 15.90 1.17
C VAL A 252 -6.93 17.06 0.39
N LEU A 253 -7.98 16.75 -0.38
CA LEU A 253 -8.72 17.75 -1.16
C LEU A 253 -9.49 18.72 -0.26
N ALA A 254 -9.93 18.30 0.92
CA ALA A 254 -10.62 19.18 1.87
C ALA A 254 -9.71 20.29 2.42
N GLY A 255 -8.39 20.04 2.52
CA GLY A 255 -7.42 20.99 3.06
C GLY A 255 -6.65 21.84 2.04
N THR A 256 -6.97 21.74 0.74
CA THR A 256 -6.16 22.34 -0.35
C THR A 256 -7.00 23.26 -1.26
N PRO A 257 -6.37 24.11 -2.10
CA PRO A 257 -7.08 25.07 -2.94
C PRO A 257 -8.15 24.41 -3.84
N ALA A 258 -9.32 25.03 -3.96
CA ALA A 258 -10.46 24.47 -4.69
C ALA A 258 -10.20 24.28 -6.20
N MET A 259 -9.47 25.22 -6.83
CA MET A 259 -9.15 25.17 -8.25
C MET A 259 -7.94 24.26 -8.49
N ARG A 260 -8.17 23.14 -9.19
CA ARG A 260 -7.14 22.15 -9.52
C ARG A 260 -7.17 21.84 -11.00
N ARG A 261 -6.00 21.73 -11.61
CA ARG A 261 -5.86 21.24 -12.97
C ARG A 261 -5.85 19.72 -12.96
N GLU A 262 -6.75 19.13 -13.72
CA GLU A 262 -6.81 17.70 -13.93
C GLU A 262 -5.79 17.29 -14.99
N LEU A 263 -5.00 16.26 -14.70
CA LEU A 263 -3.92 15.80 -15.58
C LEU A 263 -3.62 14.32 -15.35
N THR A 264 -2.79 13.72 -16.22
CA THR A 264 -2.24 12.38 -15.98
C THR A 264 -0.85 12.48 -15.33
N PHE A 265 -0.38 11.44 -14.64
CA PHE A 265 0.94 11.44 -14.01
C PHE A 265 2.10 11.83 -14.95
N PRO A 266 2.14 11.35 -16.22
CA PRO A 266 3.13 11.80 -17.20
C PRO A 266 3.10 13.30 -17.50
N ASP A 267 1.95 13.96 -17.35
CA ASP A 267 1.77 15.38 -17.67
C ASP A 267 2.08 16.31 -16.48
N VAL A 268 2.39 15.76 -15.30
CA VAL A 268 2.82 16.56 -14.14
C VAL A 268 4.18 17.18 -14.44
N PRO A 269 4.34 18.52 -14.36
CA PRO A 269 5.62 19.17 -14.62
C PRO A 269 6.73 18.66 -13.70
N GLU A 270 7.94 18.45 -14.25
CA GLU A 270 9.09 17.97 -13.46
C GLU A 270 9.40 18.83 -12.23
N SER A 271 9.16 20.15 -12.33
CA SER A 271 9.38 21.09 -11.23
C SER A 271 8.53 20.76 -9.99
N VAL A 272 7.35 20.18 -10.17
CA VAL A 272 6.48 19.75 -9.07
C VAL A 272 7.11 18.57 -8.34
N TRP A 273 7.62 17.59 -9.09
CA TRP A 273 8.34 16.44 -8.51
C TRP A 273 9.60 16.88 -7.77
N ASP A 274 10.32 17.86 -8.30
CA ASP A 274 11.51 18.42 -7.66
C ASP A 274 11.19 19.16 -6.37
N GLU A 275 10.07 19.88 -6.31
CA GLU A 275 9.61 20.58 -5.11
C GLU A 275 9.20 19.58 -4.01
N ILE A 276 8.43 18.55 -4.36
CA ILE A 276 8.07 17.45 -3.45
C ILE A 276 9.34 16.77 -2.92
N MET A 277 10.33 16.50 -3.77
CA MET A 277 11.58 15.89 -3.34
C MET A 277 12.41 16.82 -2.46
N LYS A 278 12.41 18.12 -2.73
CA LYS A 278 13.07 19.13 -1.90
C LYS A 278 12.47 19.15 -0.49
N CYS A 279 11.15 19.12 -0.35
CA CYS A 279 10.50 19.05 0.97
C CYS A 279 11.01 17.83 1.76
N ARG A 280 11.05 16.65 1.13
CA ARG A 280 11.55 15.39 1.75
C ARG A 280 13.03 15.45 2.10
N HIS A 281 13.85 16.07 1.25
CA HIS A 281 15.25 16.35 1.53
C HIS A 281 15.39 17.22 2.78
N ASP A 282 14.66 18.33 2.86
CA ASP A 282 14.73 19.28 3.97
C ASP A 282 14.23 18.64 5.28
N GLN A 283 13.24 17.77 5.21
CA GLN A 283 12.73 17.00 6.35
C GLN A 283 13.79 16.05 6.92
N VAL A 284 14.51 15.33 6.06
CA VAL A 284 15.62 14.46 6.47
C VAL A 284 16.75 15.26 7.11
N LEU A 285 17.18 16.37 6.50
CA LEU A 285 18.25 17.19 7.06
C LEU A 285 17.87 17.82 8.41
N ARG A 286 16.62 18.27 8.58
CA ARG A 286 16.12 18.74 9.89
C ARG A 286 16.14 17.62 10.93
N ALA A 287 15.66 16.43 10.59
CA ALA A 287 15.68 15.28 11.51
C ALA A 287 17.12 14.92 11.94
N ALA A 288 18.07 14.97 11.00
CA ALA A 288 19.47 14.70 11.30
C ALA A 288 20.11 15.82 12.15
N ALA A 289 19.75 17.08 11.90
CA ALA A 289 20.22 18.22 12.68
C ALA A 289 19.76 18.11 14.14
N GLU A 290 18.48 17.76 14.34
CA GLU A 290 17.92 17.48 15.67
C GLU A 290 18.62 16.29 16.35
N LEU A 291 18.92 15.21 15.60
CA LEU A 291 19.56 14.02 16.16
C LEU A 291 21.00 14.28 16.63
N THR A 292 21.72 15.14 15.91
CA THR A 292 23.16 15.42 16.13
C THR A 292 23.42 16.68 16.94
N GLY A 293 22.42 17.54 17.12
CA GLY A 293 22.57 18.86 17.73
C GLY A 293 23.37 19.84 16.85
N ARG A 294 23.53 19.58 15.55
CA ARG A 294 24.28 20.43 14.61
C ARG A 294 23.32 21.18 13.69
N GLU A 295 23.51 22.49 13.54
CA GLU A 295 22.62 23.34 12.72
C GLU A 295 22.81 23.16 11.20
N HIS A 296 24.00 22.76 10.77
CA HIS A 296 24.34 22.61 9.36
C HIS A 296 24.92 21.23 9.10
N LEU A 297 24.11 20.38 8.47
CA LEU A 297 24.53 19.05 8.03
C LEU A 297 24.69 19.02 6.51
N THR A 298 25.76 18.37 6.10
CA THR A 298 26.06 18.05 4.71
C THR A 298 25.59 16.63 4.36
N LEU A 299 25.63 16.28 3.08
CA LEU A 299 25.41 14.91 2.64
C LEU A 299 26.43 13.93 3.26
N ALA A 300 27.68 14.36 3.44
CA ALA A 300 28.71 13.52 4.07
C ALA A 300 28.35 13.19 5.52
N ASP A 301 27.90 14.19 6.30
CA ASP A 301 27.45 13.96 7.69
C ASP A 301 26.27 12.97 7.73
N LEU A 302 25.34 13.06 6.77
CA LEU A 302 24.21 12.12 6.70
C LEU A 302 24.67 10.70 6.34
N MET A 303 25.62 10.56 5.42
CA MET A 303 26.21 9.26 5.07
C MET A 303 26.90 8.64 6.29
N GLU A 304 27.63 9.42 7.09
CA GLU A 304 28.25 8.95 8.33
C GLU A 304 27.21 8.44 9.35
N ILE A 305 26.12 9.19 9.56
CA ILE A 305 25.04 8.76 10.47
C ILE A 305 24.43 7.43 10.01
N VAL A 306 24.19 7.28 8.71
CA VAL A 306 23.58 6.08 8.13
C VAL A 306 24.55 4.90 8.16
N ALA A 307 25.82 5.10 7.80
CA ALA A 307 26.88 4.09 7.88
C ALA A 307 27.13 3.61 9.32
N ALA A 308 26.89 4.48 10.32
CA ALA A 308 26.89 4.11 11.74
C ALA A 308 25.65 3.29 12.18
N GLY A 309 24.77 2.91 11.26
CA GLY A 309 23.56 2.12 11.53
C GLY A 309 22.41 2.91 12.15
N ARG A 310 22.50 4.24 12.21
CA ARG A 310 21.52 5.11 12.90
C ARG A 310 20.41 5.62 12.00
N GLY A 311 20.27 5.08 10.78
CA GLY A 311 19.24 5.48 9.82
C GLY A 311 17.81 5.39 10.38
N ALA A 312 17.52 4.39 11.21
CA ALA A 312 16.20 4.21 11.83
C ALA A 312 15.80 5.36 12.77
N GLU A 313 16.76 6.04 13.40
CA GLU A 313 16.51 7.20 14.28
C GLU A 313 16.08 8.45 13.48
N LEU A 314 16.40 8.49 12.18
CA LEU A 314 16.06 9.59 11.28
C LEU A 314 14.73 9.40 10.56
N VAL A 315 14.15 8.20 10.60
CA VAL A 315 12.87 7.90 9.95
C VAL A 315 11.73 8.53 10.76
N ARG A 316 11.47 9.82 10.52
CA ARG A 316 10.37 10.54 11.18
C ARG A 316 9.07 10.52 10.39
N GLU A 317 9.12 10.35 9.06
CA GLU A 317 7.98 10.69 8.17
C GLU A 317 7.43 9.55 7.31
N HIS A 318 7.95 8.33 7.38
CA HIS A 318 7.29 7.16 6.74
C HIS A 318 6.15 6.58 7.60
N ARG A 319 5.61 7.38 8.52
CA ARG A 319 4.85 6.95 9.71
C ARG A 319 3.58 6.14 9.47
N GLU A 320 3.07 6.07 8.25
CA GLU A 320 1.75 5.47 7.98
C GLU A 320 1.79 4.24 7.07
N GLY A 321 2.97 3.75 6.64
CA GLY A 321 3.00 2.54 5.78
C GLY A 321 4.36 1.90 5.56
N VAL A 322 4.34 0.68 4.98
CA VAL A 322 5.55 -0.07 4.62
C VAL A 322 6.23 0.60 3.41
N CYS A 323 7.49 0.97 3.58
CA CYS A 323 8.30 1.52 2.49
C CYS A 323 8.90 0.39 1.63
N THR A 324 9.13 0.67 0.35
CA THR A 324 9.76 -0.26 -0.60
C THR A 324 11.28 -0.33 -0.49
N HIS A 325 11.89 0.50 0.34
CA HIS A 325 13.34 0.51 0.52
C HIS A 325 13.75 -0.64 1.46
N PRO A 326 14.90 -1.29 1.22
CA PRO A 326 15.34 -2.46 1.99
C PRO A 326 15.64 -2.12 3.44
N THR A 327 16.13 -0.91 3.71
CA THR A 327 16.56 -0.46 5.03
C THR A 327 16.09 0.96 5.32
N ALA A 328 16.11 1.33 6.60
CA ALA A 328 15.83 2.69 7.03
C ALA A 328 16.86 3.70 6.50
N GLY A 329 18.15 3.33 6.47
CA GLY A 329 19.20 4.21 5.98
C GLY A 329 19.07 4.51 4.49
N VAL A 330 18.79 3.50 3.66
CA VAL A 330 18.46 3.72 2.24
C VAL A 330 17.30 4.69 2.07
N CYS A 331 16.28 4.54 2.91
CA CYS A 331 15.09 5.36 2.87
C CYS A 331 15.37 6.85 3.17
N VAL A 332 16.25 7.10 4.14
CA VAL A 332 16.69 8.44 4.54
C VAL A 332 17.63 9.06 3.51
N LEU A 333 18.53 8.28 2.93
CA LEU A 333 19.46 8.75 1.91
C LEU A 333 18.75 9.08 0.59
N PHE A 334 17.70 8.33 0.23
CA PHE A 334 17.01 8.45 -1.05
C PHE A 334 16.70 9.91 -1.47
N PRO A 335 15.93 10.72 -0.69
CA PRO A 335 15.59 12.08 -1.11
C PRO A 335 16.82 12.99 -1.22
N VAL A 336 17.87 12.75 -0.44
CA VAL A 336 19.08 13.57 -0.44
C VAL A 336 19.95 13.29 -1.65
N LEU A 337 20.25 12.01 -1.92
CA LEU A 337 20.98 11.59 -3.12
C LEU A 337 20.21 11.95 -4.39
N HIS A 338 18.89 11.76 -4.38
CA HIS A 338 18.03 12.14 -5.51
C HIS A 338 18.14 13.64 -5.80
N ARG A 339 18.03 14.51 -4.79
CA ARG A 339 18.11 15.96 -4.98
C ARG A 339 19.49 16.38 -5.49
N HIS A 340 20.55 15.77 -4.99
CA HIS A 340 21.92 16.03 -5.44
C HIS A 340 22.16 15.63 -6.90
N LEU A 341 21.61 14.49 -7.35
CA LEU A 341 21.68 14.11 -8.76
C LEU A 341 20.89 15.09 -9.64
N ARG A 342 19.70 15.53 -9.19
CA ARG A 342 18.92 16.54 -9.91
C ARG A 342 19.68 17.86 -10.08
N THR A 343 20.41 18.33 -9.06
CA THR A 343 21.23 19.57 -9.18
C THR A 343 22.42 19.41 -10.12
N LYS A 344 22.90 18.18 -10.35
CA LYS A 344 23.91 17.84 -11.37
C LYS A 344 23.34 17.67 -12.78
N GLY A 345 22.04 17.91 -12.99
CA GLY A 345 21.41 17.87 -14.31
C GLY A 345 20.81 16.53 -14.71
N TYR A 346 20.77 15.54 -13.81
CA TYR A 346 20.07 14.28 -14.06
C TYR A 346 18.56 14.52 -14.21
N ARG A 347 17.86 13.74 -15.04
CA ARG A 347 16.43 13.87 -15.34
C ARG A 347 15.61 12.62 -15.07
N TYR A 348 14.32 12.79 -14.87
CA TYR A 348 13.42 11.64 -14.75
C TYR A 348 13.31 10.96 -16.12
N GLY A 349 13.66 9.68 -16.22
CA GLY A 349 13.37 8.90 -17.42
C GLY A 349 11.88 8.53 -17.55
N GLN A 350 11.19 8.50 -16.41
CA GLN A 350 9.77 8.20 -16.27
C GLN A 350 9.28 8.82 -14.96
N ALA A 351 8.21 9.63 -14.99
CA ALA A 351 7.68 10.33 -13.81
C ALA A 351 7.29 9.35 -12.69
N LEU A 352 6.75 8.19 -13.07
CA LEU A 352 6.40 7.12 -12.16
C LEU A 352 7.60 6.25 -11.77
N ARG A 353 8.84 6.53 -12.18
CA ARG A 353 10.03 5.78 -11.77
C ARG A 353 11.11 6.72 -11.21
N GLN A 354 10.75 7.48 -10.18
CA GLN A 354 11.63 8.45 -9.52
C GLN A 354 12.93 7.85 -8.95
N ARG A 355 13.05 6.53 -8.79
CA ARG A 355 14.32 5.91 -8.39
C ARG A 355 15.36 5.84 -9.50
N GLU A 356 14.94 5.92 -10.77
CA GLU A 356 15.83 5.87 -11.92
C GLU A 356 15.94 7.27 -12.54
N LEU A 357 17.15 7.81 -12.55
CA LEU A 357 17.47 9.09 -13.18
C LEU A 357 18.41 8.89 -14.36
N ILE A 358 18.27 9.73 -15.38
CA ILE A 358 19.08 9.74 -16.60
C ILE A 358 20.03 10.94 -16.55
N GLY A 359 21.34 10.69 -16.56
CA GLY A 359 22.37 11.73 -16.53
C GLY A 359 22.49 12.50 -17.85
N PRO A 360 23.20 13.64 -17.85
CA PRO A 360 23.45 14.42 -19.07
C PRO A 360 24.17 13.63 -20.18
N GLY A 361 24.94 12.59 -19.81
CA GLY A 361 25.61 11.69 -20.73
C GLY A 361 24.74 10.51 -21.20
N GLY A 362 23.48 10.43 -20.76
CA GLY A 362 22.56 9.32 -21.07
C GLY A 362 22.71 8.09 -20.16
N ASP A 363 23.64 8.12 -19.21
CA ASP A 363 23.79 7.10 -18.17
C ASP A 363 22.55 7.02 -17.28
N ARG A 364 22.26 5.82 -16.76
CA ARG A 364 21.11 5.59 -15.87
C ARG A 364 21.59 5.24 -14.47
N VAL A 365 21.09 5.97 -13.49
CA VAL A 365 21.41 5.77 -12.07
C VAL A 365 20.18 5.33 -11.32
N ASP A 366 20.27 4.19 -10.62
CA ASP A 366 19.28 3.78 -9.63
C ASP A 366 19.68 4.35 -8.26
N VAL A 367 18.92 5.35 -7.80
CA VAL A 367 19.15 6.06 -6.54
C VAL A 367 19.05 5.13 -5.33
N VAL A 368 18.25 4.05 -5.41
CA VAL A 368 18.14 3.07 -4.32
C VAL A 368 19.44 2.27 -4.20
N ARG A 369 19.98 1.77 -5.31
CA ARG A 369 21.27 1.06 -5.30
C ARG A 369 22.41 1.96 -4.84
N LEU A 370 22.36 3.23 -5.21
CA LEU A 370 23.32 4.24 -4.77
C LEU A 370 23.27 4.45 -3.26
N ALA A 371 22.06 4.51 -2.70
CA ALA A 371 21.84 4.62 -1.27
C ALA A 371 22.28 3.35 -0.51
N GLU A 372 22.05 2.17 -1.08
CA GLU A 372 22.54 0.89 -0.52
C GLU A 372 24.07 0.87 -0.45
N ALA A 373 24.74 1.31 -1.52
CA ALA A 373 26.19 1.42 -1.55
C ALA A 373 26.71 2.42 -0.49
N ALA A 374 26.06 3.59 -0.35
CA ALA A 374 26.39 4.55 0.71
C ALA A 374 26.24 3.95 2.12
N GLU A 375 25.12 3.26 2.38
CA GLU A 375 24.86 2.64 3.68
C GLU A 375 25.91 1.59 4.04
N GLN A 376 26.44 0.88 3.05
CA GLN A 376 27.51 -0.10 3.20
C GLN A 376 28.91 0.53 3.29
N GLY A 377 29.02 1.87 3.23
CA GLY A 377 30.31 2.57 3.25
C GLY A 377 31.10 2.50 1.94
N HIS A 378 30.48 2.05 0.84
CA HIS A 378 31.14 2.03 -0.46
C HIS A 378 31.25 3.47 -1.02
N PRO A 379 32.38 3.81 -1.66
CA PRO A 379 32.55 5.13 -2.28
C PRO A 379 31.56 5.34 -3.42
N ILE A 380 30.94 6.53 -3.48
CA ILE A 380 30.00 6.89 -4.53
C ILE A 380 30.62 7.91 -5.49
N THR A 381 31.15 7.40 -6.59
CA THR A 381 31.79 8.17 -7.67
C THR A 381 30.87 9.20 -8.33
N GLU A 382 29.57 8.94 -8.36
CA GLU A 382 28.54 9.77 -9.00
C GLU A 382 28.25 11.05 -8.19
N ILE A 383 28.61 11.05 -6.89
CA ILE A 383 28.15 12.04 -5.92
C ILE A 383 29.31 12.85 -5.37
N LEU A 384 30.43 12.21 -5.02
CA LEU A 384 31.55 12.87 -4.34
C LEU A 384 32.61 13.36 -5.34
N PRO A 385 33.09 14.62 -5.21
CA PRO A 385 34.33 15.04 -5.85
C PRO A 385 35.50 14.16 -5.38
N LEU A 386 36.48 13.90 -6.25
CA LEU A 386 37.71 13.12 -6.00
C LEU A 386 38.41 13.41 -4.65
N ARG A 387 38.22 14.59 -4.05
CA ARG A 387 38.85 14.97 -2.77
C ARG A 387 38.35 14.24 -1.52
N TYR A 388 37.23 13.51 -1.59
CA TYR A 388 36.72 12.69 -0.47
C TYR A 388 36.98 11.19 -0.63
N GLN A 389 37.67 10.77 -1.70
CA GLN A 389 37.99 9.35 -1.96
C GLN A 389 39.24 8.86 -1.20
N SER A 390 39.92 9.75 -0.46
CA SER A 390 41.24 9.48 0.13
C SER A 390 41.23 9.27 1.65
N ALA A 391 40.07 9.06 2.27
CA ALA A 391 39.95 8.95 3.73
C ALA A 391 39.16 7.70 4.18
N VAL A 392 39.37 6.57 3.50
CA VAL A 392 39.00 5.23 3.98
C VAL A 392 40.24 4.37 4.03
#